data_AF-A0A4S8JFE3-F1
#
_entry.id   AF-A0A4S8JFE3-F1
#
_cell.length_a   1.000
_cell.length_b   1.000
_cell.length_c   1.000
_cell.angle_alpha   90.00
_cell.angle_beta   90.00
_cell.angle_gamma   90.00
#
_symmetry.space_group_name_H-M   'P 1'
#
loop_
_entity.id
_entity.type
_entity.pdbx_description
1 polymer ?
#
loop_
_entity_poly.entity_id
_entity_poly.type
_entity_poly.pdbx_seq_one_letter_code
_entity_poly.pdbx_strand_id
1 'polypeptide(L)'
;MAQDLYTLPSEVLLGKSAKSLLWGQHYAMALMDRVRDAGWALRILSYHNAELRRQIEEVHARAAPEAIAAAKQCASDLEAEAMRLRTEAKAYEERVSNLEAEVTCLKSEVKAVEGQNKELQVFLRTTRTEARLARNEAVALTQKLEEALTKVKRASEALAVEMGQWPEKDKKLIEDYKEFLGFQLGLIRSGQVTYEYGYRIALAHFKVCHPGLEIEEDPFASCPEGLSVNMSDEVPFDDSAEAPKK
;
A
#
# COMPACT_ATOMS: atom_id res chain seq x y z
N MET A 1 -4.76 -3.61 141.44
CA MET A 1 -5.93 -2.69 141.56
C MET A 1 -7.09 -3.27 142.39
N ALA A 2 -6.85 -4.24 143.30
CA ALA A 2 -7.92 -4.81 144.14
C ALA A 2 -7.85 -4.37 145.62
N GLN A 3 -6.66 -4.04 146.14
CA GLN A 3 -6.47 -3.62 147.53
C GLN A 3 -6.88 -2.14 147.79
N ASP A 4 -6.76 -1.26 146.79
CA ASP A 4 -7.14 0.17 146.92
C ASP A 4 -8.67 0.42 146.82
N LEU A 5 -9.47 -0.61 146.54
CA LEU A 5 -10.93 -0.50 146.46
C LEU A 5 -11.61 -0.59 147.83
N TYR A 6 -10.92 -1.12 148.86
CA TYR A 6 -11.48 -1.32 150.21
C TYR A 6 -11.13 -0.21 151.21
N THR A 7 -10.28 0.76 150.84
CA THR A 7 -9.89 1.91 151.67
C THR A 7 -10.58 3.21 151.28
N LEU A 8 -11.32 3.24 150.17
CA LEU A 8 -12.02 4.43 149.69
C LEU A 8 -13.42 4.53 150.34
N PRO A 9 -13.83 5.70 150.87
CA PRO A 9 -15.19 5.94 151.35
C PRO A 9 -16.24 5.61 150.28
N SER A 10 -17.38 5.06 150.69
CA SER A 10 -18.46 4.60 149.80
C SER A 10 -18.93 5.65 148.79
N GLU A 11 -18.91 6.94 149.16
CA GLU A 11 -19.22 8.07 148.29
C GLU A 11 -18.29 8.17 147.07
N VAL A 12 -17.00 7.84 147.24
CA VAL A 12 -16.01 7.88 146.15
C VAL A 12 -16.20 6.71 145.18
N LEU A 13 -16.57 5.52 145.70
CA LEU A 13 -16.89 4.34 144.89
C LEU A 13 -18.21 4.51 144.12
N LEU A 14 -19.23 5.07 144.78
CA LEU A 14 -20.50 5.42 144.15
C LEU A 14 -20.32 6.49 143.06
N GLY A 15 -19.50 7.52 143.31
CA GLY A 15 -19.17 8.53 142.32
C GLY A 15 -18.41 7.98 141.10
N LYS A 16 -17.49 7.02 141.29
CA LYS A 16 -16.79 6.32 140.19
C LYS A 16 -17.74 5.39 139.40
N SER A 17 -18.60 4.65 140.09
CA SER A 17 -19.62 3.79 139.49
C SER A 17 -20.64 4.60 138.68
N ALA A 18 -21.16 5.69 139.25
CA ALA A 18 -22.09 6.60 138.57
C ALA A 18 -21.47 7.23 137.31
N LYS A 19 -20.19 7.63 137.36
CA LYS A 19 -19.47 8.13 136.18
C LYS A 19 -19.26 7.05 135.12
N SER A 20 -18.94 5.82 135.52
CA SER A 20 -18.82 4.68 134.58
C SER A 20 -20.15 4.34 133.91
N LEU A 21 -21.26 4.39 134.65
CA LEU A 21 -22.61 4.19 134.12
C LEU A 21 -23.00 5.30 133.14
N LEU A 22 -22.72 6.56 133.51
CA LEU A 22 -22.97 7.72 132.63
C LEU A 22 -22.15 7.64 131.34
N TRP A 23 -20.86 7.31 131.41
CA TRP A 23 -20.00 7.12 130.25
C TRP A 23 -20.45 5.93 129.40
N GLY A 24 -20.87 4.83 130.03
CA GLY A 24 -21.46 3.67 129.35
C GLY A 24 -22.76 4.01 128.61
N GLN A 25 -23.62 4.83 129.20
CA GLN A 25 -24.85 5.33 128.56
C GLN A 25 -24.56 6.23 127.37
N HIS A 26 -23.64 7.20 127.50
CA HIS A 26 -23.23 8.04 126.37
C HIS A 26 -22.61 7.22 125.24
N TYR A 27 -21.80 6.21 125.57
CA TYR A 27 -21.23 5.29 124.59
C TYR A 27 -22.31 4.46 123.88
N ALA A 28 -23.25 3.89 124.62
CA ALA A 28 -24.36 3.13 124.07
C ALA A 28 -25.25 3.98 123.16
N MET A 29 -25.52 5.23 123.54
CA MET A 29 -26.31 6.18 122.75
C MET A 29 -25.61 6.59 121.46
N ALA A 30 -24.32 6.93 121.52
CA ALA A 30 -23.52 7.23 120.34
C ALA A 30 -23.41 6.02 119.39
N LEU A 31 -23.33 4.80 119.92
CA LEU A 31 -23.33 3.58 119.11
C LEU A 31 -24.68 3.36 118.43
N MET A 32 -25.79 3.53 119.16
CA MET A 32 -27.14 3.42 118.60
C MET A 32 -27.39 4.45 117.51
N ASP A 33 -26.95 5.69 117.70
CA ASP A 33 -27.07 6.75 116.69
C ASP A 33 -26.24 6.42 115.44
N ARG A 34 -24.98 5.95 115.60
CA ARG A 34 -24.16 5.47 114.47
C ARG A 34 -24.79 4.31 113.72
N VAL A 35 -25.38 3.34 114.41
CA VAL A 35 -26.10 2.22 113.79
C VAL A 35 -27.33 2.71 113.04
N ARG A 36 -28.06 3.68 113.61
CA ARG A 36 -29.23 4.29 112.97
C ARG A 36 -28.83 5.07 111.71
N ASP A 37 -27.77 5.87 111.78
CA ASP A 37 -27.25 6.65 110.65
C ASP A 37 -26.70 5.74 109.54
N ALA A 38 -25.96 4.68 109.91
CA ALA A 38 -25.50 3.66 108.98
C ALA A 38 -26.67 2.91 108.33
N GLY A 39 -27.71 2.56 109.11
CA GLY A 39 -28.93 1.94 108.61
C GLY A 39 -29.72 2.85 107.66
N TRP A 40 -29.76 4.16 107.92
CA TRP A 40 -30.36 5.14 107.03
C TRP A 40 -29.56 5.27 105.72
N ALA A 41 -28.24 5.37 105.81
CA ALA A 41 -27.35 5.40 104.64
C ALA A 41 -27.47 4.12 103.79
N LEU A 42 -27.51 2.94 104.43
CA LEU A 42 -27.73 1.66 103.74
C LEU A 42 -29.06 1.62 102.99
N ARG A 43 -30.13 2.18 103.58
CA ARG A 43 -31.44 2.25 102.93
C ARG A 43 -31.40 3.14 101.69
N ILE A 44 -30.78 4.32 101.80
CA ILE A 44 -30.61 5.22 100.65
C ILE A 44 -29.77 4.57 99.56
N LEU A 45 -28.65 3.93 99.92
CA LEU A 45 -27.79 3.23 98.97
C LEU A 45 -28.54 2.05 98.31
N SER A 46 -29.37 1.33 99.05
CA SER A 46 -30.18 0.23 98.49
C SER A 46 -31.20 0.74 97.47
N TYR A 47 -31.84 1.88 97.74
CA TYR A 47 -32.75 2.54 96.79
C TYR A 47 -32.02 3.01 95.52
N HIS A 48 -30.86 3.67 95.67
CA HIS A 48 -30.05 4.08 94.52
C HIS A 48 -29.53 2.88 93.73
N ASN A 49 -29.18 1.77 94.38
CA ASN A 49 -28.76 0.55 93.68
C ASN A 49 -29.91 -0.05 92.87
N ALA A 50 -31.13 -0.08 93.42
CA ALA A 50 -32.31 -0.53 92.69
C ALA A 50 -32.63 0.37 91.48
N GLU A 51 -32.53 1.70 91.65
CA GLU A 51 -32.75 2.65 90.56
C GLU A 51 -31.67 2.55 89.48
N LEU A 52 -30.39 2.41 89.85
CA LEU A 52 -29.30 2.18 88.89
C LEU A 52 -29.49 0.87 88.12
N ARG A 53 -29.94 -0.21 88.78
CA ARG A 53 -30.28 -1.47 88.09
C ARG A 53 -31.40 -1.26 87.08
N ARG A 54 -32.46 -0.54 87.46
CA ARG A 54 -33.58 -0.21 86.55
C ARG A 54 -33.10 0.60 85.34
N GLN A 55 -32.25 1.61 85.54
CA GLN A 55 -31.69 2.41 84.45
C GLN A 55 -30.77 1.59 83.53
N ILE A 56 -29.96 0.69 84.09
CA ILE A 56 -29.13 -0.24 83.31
C ILE A 56 -30.02 -1.14 82.45
N GLU A 57 -31.08 -1.71 83.02
CA GLU A 57 -32.04 -2.54 82.29
C GLU A 57 -32.78 -1.75 81.20
N GLU A 58 -33.19 -0.52 81.47
CA GLU A 58 -33.85 0.36 80.49
C GLU A 58 -32.92 0.72 79.32
N VAL A 59 -31.69 1.12 79.61
CA VAL A 59 -30.67 1.40 78.59
C VAL A 59 -30.35 0.13 77.81
N HIS A 60 -30.24 -1.02 78.47
CA HIS A 60 -30.00 -2.30 77.78
C HIS A 60 -31.17 -2.68 76.87
N ALA A 61 -32.41 -2.57 77.35
CA ALA A 61 -33.61 -2.86 76.58
C ALA A 61 -33.82 -1.92 75.40
N ARG A 62 -33.31 -0.68 75.46
CA ARG A 62 -33.37 0.28 74.34
C ARG A 62 -32.18 0.13 73.37
N ALA A 63 -30.96 0.05 73.89
CA ALA A 63 -29.75 0.03 73.08
C ALA A 63 -29.54 -1.31 72.36
N ALA A 64 -29.93 -2.44 72.97
CA ALA A 64 -29.79 -3.75 72.34
C ALA A 64 -30.61 -3.88 71.04
N PRO A 65 -31.92 -3.60 70.99
CA PRO A 65 -32.69 -3.71 69.75
C PRO A 65 -32.30 -2.66 68.71
N GLU A 66 -31.89 -1.45 69.11
CA GLU A 66 -31.40 -0.43 68.18
C GLU A 66 -30.08 -0.86 67.52
N ALA A 67 -29.12 -1.34 68.30
CA ALA A 67 -27.86 -1.88 67.78
C ALA A 67 -28.09 -3.13 66.90
N ILE A 68 -29.03 -4.00 67.28
CA ILE A 68 -29.41 -5.18 66.48
C ILE A 68 -30.08 -4.75 65.17
N ALA A 69 -30.96 -3.75 65.18
CA ALA A 69 -31.62 -3.25 63.98
C ALA A 69 -30.61 -2.60 63.02
N ALA A 70 -29.70 -1.76 63.53
CA ALA A 70 -28.62 -1.17 62.75
C ALA A 70 -27.70 -2.24 62.16
N ALA A 71 -27.28 -3.24 62.96
CA ALA A 71 -26.46 -4.34 62.47
C ALA A 71 -27.17 -5.18 61.40
N LYS A 72 -28.47 -5.44 61.55
CA LYS A 72 -29.28 -6.13 60.54
C LYS A 72 -29.37 -5.33 59.25
N GLN A 73 -29.61 -4.02 59.33
CA GLN A 73 -29.66 -3.16 58.15
C GLN A 73 -28.31 -3.14 57.43
N CYS A 74 -27.20 -2.96 58.17
CA CYS A 74 -25.85 -3.03 57.60
C CYS A 74 -25.57 -4.40 56.94
N ALA A 75 -26.05 -5.50 57.52
CA ALA A 75 -25.91 -6.83 56.91
C ALA A 75 -26.69 -6.95 55.59
N SER A 76 -27.92 -6.43 55.53
CA SER A 76 -28.73 -6.40 54.30
C SER A 76 -28.10 -5.53 53.21
N ASP A 77 -27.59 -4.35 53.58
CA ASP A 77 -26.94 -3.42 52.64
C ASP A 77 -25.66 -4.06 52.06
N LEU A 78 -24.87 -4.70 52.93
CA LEU A 78 -23.65 -5.43 52.51
C LEU A 78 -23.99 -6.63 51.60
N GLU A 79 -25.08 -7.35 51.89
CA GLU A 79 -25.56 -8.45 51.05
C GLU A 79 -26.00 -7.94 49.67
N ALA A 80 -26.73 -6.83 49.61
CA ALA A 80 -27.13 -6.20 48.36
C ALA A 80 -25.92 -5.75 47.53
N GLU A 81 -24.92 -5.15 48.17
CA GLU A 81 -23.67 -4.76 47.50
C GLU A 81 -22.88 -5.98 47.01
N ALA A 82 -22.81 -7.05 47.79
CA ALA A 82 -22.18 -8.30 47.37
C ALA A 82 -22.89 -8.92 46.16
N MET A 83 -24.22 -8.86 46.10
CA MET A 83 -25.00 -9.32 44.94
C MET A 83 -24.74 -8.45 43.71
N ARG A 84 -24.68 -7.12 43.86
CA ARG A 84 -24.32 -6.20 42.77
C ARG A 84 -22.93 -6.52 42.22
N LEU A 85 -21.92 -6.60 43.09
CA LEU A 85 -20.54 -6.91 42.68
C LEU A 85 -20.43 -8.28 42.01
N ARG A 86 -21.19 -9.30 42.45
CA ARG A 86 -21.26 -10.60 41.77
C ARG A 86 -21.82 -10.48 40.35
N THR A 87 -22.87 -9.68 40.15
CA THR A 87 -23.43 -9.48 38.79
C THR A 87 -22.47 -8.72 37.88
N GLU A 88 -21.77 -7.70 38.41
CA GLU A 88 -20.74 -6.97 37.67
C GLU A 88 -19.55 -7.88 37.32
N ALA A 89 -19.09 -8.72 38.26
CA ALA A 89 -18.02 -9.69 38.02
C ALA A 89 -18.37 -10.65 36.86
N LYS A 90 -19.60 -11.17 36.83
CA LYS A 90 -20.09 -12.01 35.72
C LYS A 90 -20.10 -11.26 34.40
N ALA A 91 -20.55 -10.01 34.38
CA ALA A 91 -20.54 -9.20 33.17
C ALA A 91 -19.12 -8.93 32.65
N TYR A 92 -18.15 -8.73 33.55
CA TYR A 92 -16.73 -8.62 33.18
C TYR A 92 -16.17 -9.95 32.67
N GLU A 93 -16.52 -11.09 33.25
CA GLU A 93 -16.11 -12.42 32.81
C GLU A 93 -16.61 -12.72 31.38
N GLU A 94 -17.87 -12.38 31.07
CA GLU A 94 -18.42 -12.47 29.71
C GLU A 94 -17.68 -11.55 28.74
N ARG A 95 -17.38 -10.31 29.14
CA ARG A 95 -16.59 -9.37 28.32
C ARG A 95 -15.18 -9.89 28.04
N VAL A 96 -14.51 -10.47 29.03
CA VAL A 96 -13.19 -11.07 28.87
C VAL A 96 -13.28 -12.25 27.90
N SER A 97 -14.28 -13.13 28.06
CA SER A 97 -14.49 -14.26 27.15
C SER A 97 -14.73 -13.81 25.69
N ASN A 98 -15.51 -12.75 25.49
CA ASN A 98 -15.75 -12.17 24.17
C ASN A 98 -14.47 -11.56 23.56
N LEU A 99 -13.70 -10.81 24.35
CA LEU A 99 -12.43 -10.22 23.91
C LEU A 99 -11.39 -11.31 23.60
N GLU A 100 -11.34 -12.39 24.39
CA GLU A 100 -10.48 -13.55 24.10
C GLU A 100 -10.86 -14.19 22.76
N ALA A 101 -12.15 -14.38 22.49
CA ALA A 101 -12.62 -14.87 21.20
C ALA A 101 -12.22 -13.93 20.05
N GLU A 102 -12.39 -12.61 20.21
CA GLU A 102 -11.97 -11.62 19.22
C GLU A 102 -10.45 -11.65 18.96
N VAL A 103 -9.65 -11.73 20.02
CA VAL A 103 -8.18 -11.87 19.92
C VAL A 103 -7.81 -13.15 19.16
N THR A 104 -8.49 -14.28 19.40
CA THR A 104 -8.25 -15.51 18.65
C THR A 104 -8.63 -15.37 17.17
N CYS A 105 -9.72 -14.66 16.87
CA CYS A 105 -10.16 -14.37 15.50
C CYS A 105 -9.12 -13.51 14.76
N LEU A 106 -8.78 -12.34 15.32
CA LEU A 106 -7.78 -11.42 14.77
C LEU A 106 -6.41 -12.10 14.59
N LYS A 107 -6.02 -12.97 15.52
CA LYS A 107 -4.78 -13.74 15.38
C LYS A 107 -4.79 -14.69 14.17
N SER A 108 -5.94 -15.27 13.83
CA SER A 108 -6.05 -16.12 12.65
C SER A 108 -6.07 -15.28 11.35
N GLU A 109 -6.72 -14.12 11.38
CA GLU A 109 -6.73 -13.15 10.26
C GLU A 109 -5.32 -12.60 9.97
N VAL A 110 -4.56 -12.22 11.00
CA VAL A 110 -3.16 -11.78 10.84
C VAL A 110 -2.32 -12.88 10.17
N LYS A 111 -2.47 -14.14 10.57
CA LYS A 111 -1.77 -15.26 9.91
C LYS A 111 -2.17 -15.44 8.44
N ALA A 112 -3.44 -15.24 8.12
CA ALA A 112 -3.92 -15.30 6.74
C ALA A 112 -3.31 -14.19 5.88
N VAL A 113 -3.32 -12.94 6.38
CA VAL A 113 -2.71 -11.80 5.71
C VAL A 113 -1.20 -11.97 5.57
N GLU A 114 -0.50 -12.48 6.59
CA GLU A 114 0.92 -12.83 6.50
C GLU A 114 1.19 -13.87 5.40
N GLY A 115 0.30 -14.85 5.23
CA GLY A 115 0.35 -15.83 4.14
C GLY A 115 0.23 -15.16 2.77
N GLN A 116 -0.79 -14.32 2.59
CA GLN A 116 -0.99 -13.56 1.36
C GLN A 116 0.19 -12.63 1.04
N ASN A 117 0.78 -12.00 2.05
CA ASN A 117 1.93 -11.11 1.86
C ASN A 117 3.16 -11.88 1.36
N LYS A 118 3.38 -13.11 1.86
CA LYS A 118 4.45 -14.00 1.36
C LYS A 118 4.19 -14.39 -0.09
N GLU A 119 2.96 -14.72 -0.44
CA GLU A 119 2.57 -15.06 -1.82
C GLU A 119 2.76 -13.88 -2.78
N LEU A 120 2.29 -12.69 -2.40
CA LEU A 120 2.52 -11.45 -3.16
C LEU A 120 4.01 -11.14 -3.30
N GLN A 121 4.81 -11.37 -2.26
CA GLN A 121 6.25 -11.19 -2.34
C GLN A 121 6.90 -12.15 -3.35
N VAL A 122 6.45 -13.41 -3.42
CA VAL A 122 6.91 -14.37 -4.44
C VAL A 122 6.49 -13.91 -5.83
N PHE A 123 5.22 -13.51 -6.00
CA PHE A 123 4.70 -13.01 -7.28
C PHE A 123 5.44 -11.76 -7.78
N LEU A 124 5.79 -10.83 -6.89
CA LEU A 124 6.60 -9.66 -7.25
C LEU A 124 8.02 -10.03 -7.68
N ARG A 125 8.59 -11.11 -7.12
CA ARG A 125 9.92 -11.60 -7.53
C ARG A 125 9.85 -12.25 -8.92
N THR A 126 8.84 -13.07 -9.19
CA THR A 126 8.67 -13.74 -10.48
C THR A 126 8.42 -12.73 -11.60
N THR A 127 7.45 -11.83 -11.42
CA THR A 127 7.16 -10.76 -12.38
C THR A 127 8.37 -9.85 -12.63
N ARG A 128 9.15 -9.56 -11.58
CA ARG A 128 10.42 -8.81 -11.73
C ARG A 128 11.45 -9.57 -12.58
N THR A 129 11.58 -10.88 -12.42
CA THR A 129 12.49 -11.68 -13.24
C THR A 129 12.03 -11.78 -14.70
N GLU A 130 10.73 -11.92 -14.93
CA GLU A 130 10.13 -11.92 -16.27
C GLU A 130 10.33 -10.58 -16.97
N ALA A 131 10.09 -9.46 -16.29
CA ALA A 131 10.33 -8.13 -16.84
C ALA A 131 11.81 -7.90 -17.21
N ARG A 132 12.75 -8.46 -16.44
CA ARG A 132 14.18 -8.42 -16.78
C ARG A 132 14.48 -9.24 -18.03
N LEU A 133 13.88 -10.41 -18.18
CA LEU A 133 14.05 -11.26 -19.36
C LEU A 133 13.49 -10.57 -20.61
N ALA A 134 12.26 -10.07 -20.55
CA ALA A 134 11.63 -9.32 -21.65
C ALA A 134 12.45 -8.06 -22.04
N ARG A 135 13.03 -7.36 -21.06
CA ARG A 135 13.93 -6.23 -21.33
C ARG A 135 15.19 -6.67 -22.07
N ASN A 136 15.81 -7.78 -21.68
CA ASN A 136 16.99 -8.30 -22.36
C ASN A 136 16.67 -8.74 -23.79
N GLU A 137 15.51 -9.36 -24.00
CA GLU A 137 15.02 -9.71 -25.35
C GLU A 137 14.78 -8.47 -26.21
N ALA A 138 14.16 -7.43 -25.66
CA ALA A 138 13.96 -6.16 -26.36
C ALA A 138 15.30 -5.54 -26.79
N VAL A 139 16.32 -5.54 -25.91
CA VAL A 139 17.67 -5.05 -26.25
C VAL A 139 18.31 -5.89 -27.37
N ALA A 140 18.15 -7.21 -27.33
CA ALA A 140 18.68 -8.09 -28.38
C ALA A 140 17.96 -7.84 -29.73
N LEU A 141 16.65 -7.60 -29.72
CA LEU A 141 15.90 -7.26 -30.92
C LEU A 141 16.29 -5.89 -31.48
N THR A 142 16.52 -4.89 -30.63
CA THR A 142 16.99 -3.57 -31.10
C THR A 142 18.38 -3.65 -31.73
N GLN A 143 19.29 -4.45 -31.18
CA GLN A 143 20.60 -4.69 -31.80
C GLN A 143 20.48 -5.36 -33.17
N LYS A 144 19.64 -6.39 -33.29
CA LYS A 144 19.37 -7.05 -34.59
C LYS A 144 18.75 -6.10 -35.61
N LEU A 145 17.87 -5.20 -35.18
CA LEU A 145 17.29 -4.17 -36.03
C LEU A 145 18.37 -3.21 -36.53
N GLU A 146 19.24 -2.72 -35.64
CA GLU A 146 20.36 -1.84 -36.01
C GLU A 146 21.31 -2.53 -36.99
N GLU A 147 21.67 -3.80 -36.75
CA GLU A 147 22.46 -4.59 -37.69
C GLU A 147 21.77 -4.72 -39.06
N ALA A 148 20.47 -4.99 -39.09
CA ALA A 148 19.71 -5.05 -40.34
C ALA A 148 19.68 -3.70 -41.06
N LEU A 149 19.49 -2.60 -40.34
CA LEU A 149 19.53 -1.25 -40.90
C LEU A 149 20.91 -0.93 -41.49
N THR A 150 22.00 -1.30 -40.82
CA THR A 150 23.35 -1.10 -41.38
C THR A 150 23.59 -1.95 -42.63
N LYS A 151 23.05 -3.18 -42.71
CA LYS A 151 23.11 -4.03 -43.90
C LYS A 151 22.33 -3.42 -45.06
N VAL A 152 21.10 -2.98 -44.82
CA VAL A 152 20.27 -2.29 -45.82
C VAL A 152 20.97 -1.02 -46.32
N LYS A 153 21.52 -0.21 -45.42
CA LYS A 153 22.27 0.99 -45.78
C LYS A 153 23.46 0.65 -46.69
N ARG A 154 24.28 -0.34 -46.32
CA ARG A 154 25.41 -0.80 -47.14
C ARG A 154 24.96 -1.32 -48.52
N ALA A 155 23.88 -2.10 -48.57
CA ALA A 155 23.32 -2.59 -49.83
C ALA A 155 22.79 -1.45 -50.71
N SER A 156 22.14 -0.45 -50.11
CA SER A 156 21.66 0.74 -50.83
C SER A 156 22.81 1.59 -51.37
N GLU A 157 23.90 1.73 -50.62
CA GLU A 157 25.11 2.43 -51.08
C GLU A 157 25.79 1.67 -52.22
N ALA A 158 25.89 0.33 -52.13
CA ALA A 158 26.41 -0.50 -53.20
C ALA A 158 25.57 -0.39 -54.49
N LEU A 159 24.24 -0.42 -54.36
CA LEU A 159 23.33 -0.20 -55.48
C LEU A 159 23.48 1.20 -56.09
N ALA A 160 23.68 2.24 -55.27
CA ALA A 160 23.92 3.59 -55.77
C ALA A 160 25.24 3.71 -56.55
N VAL A 161 26.31 3.04 -56.09
CA VAL A 161 27.58 2.94 -56.82
C VAL A 161 27.41 2.21 -58.14
N GLU A 162 26.64 1.12 -58.16
CA GLU A 162 26.33 0.41 -59.39
C GLU A 162 25.54 1.30 -60.33
N MET A 163 24.44 1.92 -59.87
CA MET A 163 23.60 2.89 -60.61
C MET A 163 24.43 4.01 -61.25
N GLY A 164 25.43 4.56 -60.56
CA GLY A 164 26.32 5.57 -61.10
C GLY A 164 27.17 5.11 -62.29
N GLN A 165 27.39 3.80 -62.46
CA GLN A 165 28.14 3.23 -63.59
C GLN A 165 27.26 2.90 -64.80
N TRP A 166 25.94 2.83 -64.65
CA TRP A 166 25.03 2.49 -65.76
C TRP A 166 25.14 3.47 -66.93
N PRO A 167 25.19 4.80 -66.75
CA PRO A 167 25.29 5.71 -67.88
C PRO A 167 26.52 5.45 -68.76
N GLU A 168 27.66 5.14 -68.14
CA GLU A 168 28.90 4.85 -68.86
C GLU A 168 28.86 3.46 -69.52
N LYS A 169 28.29 2.45 -68.83
CA LYS A 169 28.10 1.10 -69.40
C LYS A 169 27.12 1.10 -70.55
N ASP A 170 26.00 1.79 -70.40
CA ASP A 170 24.96 1.96 -71.42
C ASP A 170 25.51 2.70 -72.62
N LYS A 171 26.30 3.77 -72.40
CA LYS A 171 26.98 4.48 -73.47
C LYS A 171 27.91 3.56 -74.26
N LYS A 172 28.76 2.77 -73.59
CA LYS A 172 29.64 1.79 -74.25
C LYS A 172 28.86 0.72 -75.00
N LEU A 173 27.80 0.17 -74.39
CA LEU A 173 26.95 -0.84 -75.04
C LEU A 173 26.29 -0.30 -76.31
N ILE A 174 25.81 0.95 -76.26
CA ILE A 174 25.22 1.63 -77.43
C ILE A 174 26.29 1.85 -78.51
N GLU A 175 27.52 2.22 -78.12
CA GLU A 175 28.64 2.40 -79.04
C GLU A 175 29.03 1.08 -79.72
N ASP A 176 29.25 0.01 -78.94
CA ASP A 176 29.51 -1.35 -79.43
C ASP A 176 28.40 -1.85 -80.38
N TYR A 177 27.13 -1.56 -80.05
CA TYR A 177 26.00 -1.91 -80.89
C TYR A 177 25.99 -1.13 -82.21
N LYS A 178 26.32 0.15 -82.19
CA LYS A 178 26.45 0.99 -83.39
C LYS A 178 27.60 0.52 -84.29
N GLU A 179 28.66 -0.02 -83.71
CA GLU A 179 29.80 -0.61 -84.43
C GLU A 179 29.52 -2.02 -84.97
N PHE A 180 28.49 -2.71 -84.47
CA PHE A 180 28.16 -4.05 -84.94
C PHE A 180 27.76 -4.04 -86.41
N LEU A 181 28.41 -4.91 -87.20
CA LEU A 181 28.24 -4.97 -88.66
C LEU A 181 26.77 -5.13 -89.08
N GLY A 182 25.97 -5.88 -88.32
CA GLY A 182 24.54 -6.04 -88.57
C GLY A 182 23.75 -4.73 -88.44
N PHE A 183 24.13 -3.85 -87.52
CA PHE A 183 23.51 -2.54 -87.35
C PHE A 183 23.90 -1.60 -88.51
N GLN A 184 25.19 -1.51 -88.85
CA GLN A 184 25.66 -0.71 -89.98
C GLN A 184 25.02 -1.15 -91.31
N LEU A 185 25.01 -2.44 -91.60
CA LEU A 185 24.34 -3.00 -92.79
C LEU A 185 22.83 -2.74 -92.76
N GLY A 186 22.20 -2.85 -91.59
CA GLY A 186 20.79 -2.51 -91.41
C GLY A 186 20.50 -1.04 -91.69
N LEU A 187 21.38 -0.14 -91.27
CA LEU A 187 21.29 1.30 -91.51
C LEU A 187 21.49 1.64 -93.00
N ILE A 188 22.47 1.01 -93.67
CA ILE A 188 22.68 1.17 -95.12
C ILE A 188 21.45 0.69 -95.90
N ARG A 189 20.93 -0.49 -95.58
CA ARG A 189 19.73 -1.05 -96.23
C ARG A 189 18.50 -0.17 -96.01
N SER A 190 18.27 0.32 -94.79
CA SER A 190 17.12 1.18 -94.51
C SER A 190 17.25 2.55 -95.18
N GLY A 191 18.46 3.13 -95.16
CA GLY A 191 18.79 4.36 -95.88
C GLY A 191 18.53 4.23 -97.39
N GLN A 192 19.00 3.14 -98.01
CA GLN A 192 18.74 2.83 -99.42
C GLN A 192 17.25 2.75 -99.73
N VAL A 193 16.48 1.96 -98.96
CA VAL A 193 15.03 1.83 -99.19
C VAL A 193 14.32 3.19 -99.06
N THR A 194 14.70 4.03 -98.09
CA THR A 194 14.10 5.36 -97.94
C THR A 194 14.50 6.32 -99.06
N TYR A 195 15.75 6.29 -99.51
CA TYR A 195 16.24 7.11 -100.62
C TYR A 195 15.59 6.69 -101.94
N GLU A 196 15.54 5.40 -102.25
CA GLU A 196 14.85 4.85 -103.42
C GLU A 196 13.37 5.23 -103.42
N TYR A 197 12.70 5.10 -102.27
CA TYR A 197 11.30 5.48 -102.14
C TYR A 197 11.10 6.98 -102.37
N GLY A 198 11.91 7.84 -101.73
CA GLY A 198 11.87 9.29 -101.93
C GLY A 198 12.19 9.71 -103.37
N TYR A 199 13.18 9.07 -104.00
CA TYR A 199 13.55 9.28 -105.40
C TYR A 199 12.42 8.90 -106.34
N ARG A 200 11.79 7.74 -106.16
CA ARG A 200 10.63 7.31 -106.97
C ARG A 200 9.46 8.29 -106.87
N ILE A 201 9.19 8.83 -105.67
CA ILE A 201 8.16 9.86 -105.49
C ILE A 201 8.55 11.16 -106.21
N ALA A 202 9.78 11.64 -106.02
CA ALA A 202 10.27 12.86 -106.68
C ALA A 202 10.27 12.73 -108.21
N LEU A 203 10.68 11.57 -108.72
CA LEU A 203 10.65 11.24 -110.15
C LEU A 203 9.22 11.23 -110.69
N ALA A 204 8.26 10.65 -109.95
CA ALA A 204 6.85 10.69 -110.33
C ALA A 204 6.30 12.13 -110.36
N HIS A 205 6.63 12.95 -109.36
CA HIS A 205 6.26 14.37 -109.33
C HIS A 205 6.88 15.15 -110.50
N PHE A 206 8.16 14.94 -110.78
CA PHE A 206 8.86 15.60 -111.89
C PHE A 206 8.22 15.24 -113.25
N LYS A 207 7.91 13.95 -113.47
CA LYS A 207 7.24 13.47 -114.69
C LYS A 207 5.86 14.10 -114.89
N VAL A 208 5.13 14.38 -113.81
CA VAL A 208 3.83 15.07 -113.86
C VAL A 208 4.00 16.56 -114.17
N CYS A 209 5.03 17.22 -113.63
CA CYS A 209 5.28 18.64 -113.84
C CYS A 209 5.95 18.99 -115.19
N HIS A 210 6.70 18.06 -115.79
CA HIS A 210 7.48 18.30 -117.02
C HIS A 210 7.39 17.13 -118.03
N PRO A 211 6.28 17.01 -118.79
CA PRO A 211 5.97 15.83 -119.62
C PRO A 211 6.83 15.60 -120.88
N GLY A 212 7.91 16.36 -121.10
CA GLY A 212 8.68 16.36 -122.35
C GLY A 212 10.20 16.33 -122.20
N LEU A 213 10.72 16.12 -120.99
CA LEU A 213 12.15 15.99 -120.70
C LEU A 213 12.48 14.50 -120.49
N GLU A 214 13.35 13.94 -121.34
CA GLU A 214 13.93 12.61 -121.14
C GLU A 214 14.92 12.67 -119.96
N ILE A 215 14.68 11.84 -118.94
CA ILE A 215 15.61 11.63 -117.83
C ILE A 215 16.31 10.29 -118.10
N GLU A 216 17.64 10.30 -117.99
CA GLU A 216 18.50 9.10 -118.05
C GLU A 216 18.03 8.05 -117.03
N GLU A 217 18.15 6.76 -117.38
CA GLU A 217 17.52 5.63 -116.67
C GLU A 217 17.67 5.72 -115.14
N ASP A 218 16.57 5.39 -114.43
CA ASP A 218 16.52 5.32 -112.97
C ASP A 218 17.69 4.45 -112.46
N PRO A 219 18.65 5.04 -111.71
CA PRO A 219 19.82 4.32 -111.22
C PRO A 219 19.48 3.08 -110.37
N PHE A 220 18.24 2.98 -109.88
CA PHE A 220 17.75 1.90 -109.03
C PHE A 220 16.82 0.92 -109.77
N ALA A 221 16.60 1.09 -111.07
CA ALA A 221 15.81 0.15 -111.87
C ALA A 221 16.52 -1.20 -112.10
N SER A 222 17.83 -1.29 -111.84
CA SER A 222 18.69 -2.43 -112.20
C SER A 222 19.38 -3.14 -111.03
N CYS A 223 18.93 -2.98 -109.78
CA CYS A 223 19.58 -3.64 -108.65
C CYS A 223 18.89 -4.99 -108.30
N PRO A 224 19.51 -6.16 -108.55
CA PRO A 224 19.15 -7.38 -107.85
C PRO A 224 19.77 -7.38 -106.44
N GLU A 225 19.10 -8.03 -105.49
CA GLU A 225 19.53 -8.15 -104.10
C GLU A 225 20.99 -8.68 -104.00
N GLY A 226 21.94 -7.83 -103.59
CA GLY A 226 23.23 -8.28 -103.08
C GLY A 226 24.52 -7.62 -103.60
N LEU A 227 24.48 -6.57 -104.44
CA LEU A 227 25.71 -5.86 -104.84
C LEU A 227 25.90 -4.56 -104.07
N SER A 228 26.97 -4.49 -103.27
CA SER A 228 27.34 -3.31 -102.48
C SER A 228 27.75 -2.15 -103.37
N VAL A 229 26.90 -1.12 -103.46
CA VAL A 229 27.28 0.18 -104.01
C VAL A 229 28.11 0.92 -102.96
N ASN A 230 29.33 1.30 -103.31
CA ASN A 230 30.26 2.01 -102.44
C ASN A 230 29.81 3.48 -102.31
N MET A 231 29.24 3.85 -101.16
CA MET A 231 28.92 5.23 -100.80
C MET A 231 30.01 5.77 -99.88
N SER A 232 30.51 6.98 -100.14
CA SER A 232 31.62 7.59 -99.38
C SER A 232 31.28 7.79 -97.90
N ASP A 233 32.27 7.53 -97.04
CA ASP A 233 32.09 7.35 -95.59
C ASP A 233 31.92 8.65 -94.77
N GLU A 234 32.04 9.84 -95.35
CA GLU A 234 31.98 11.10 -94.57
C GLU A 234 31.09 12.16 -95.23
N VAL A 235 29.99 12.50 -94.56
CA VAL A 235 29.24 13.74 -94.77
C VAL A 235 29.26 14.50 -93.44
N PRO A 236 29.89 15.70 -93.37
CA PRO A 236 29.96 16.45 -92.14
C PRO A 236 28.59 17.07 -91.85
N PHE A 237 27.95 16.60 -90.78
CA PHE A 237 26.80 17.29 -90.21
C PHE A 237 27.27 18.29 -89.16
N ASP A 238 26.80 19.53 -89.26
CA ASP A 238 27.11 20.61 -88.31
C ASP A 238 26.22 20.50 -87.08
N ASP A 239 26.75 19.94 -86.00
CA ASP A 239 26.08 19.76 -84.70
C ASP A 239 26.21 20.99 -83.78
N SER A 240 26.22 22.20 -84.35
CA SER A 240 26.18 23.45 -83.57
C SER A 240 24.82 23.63 -82.88
N ALA A 241 24.66 23.03 -81.70
CA ALA A 241 23.51 23.24 -80.84
C ALA A 241 23.62 24.59 -80.10
N GLU A 242 23.11 25.67 -80.70
CA GLU A 242 22.91 26.93 -79.99
C GLU A 242 21.66 26.82 -79.10
N ALA A 243 21.88 26.65 -77.79
CA ALA A 243 20.80 26.56 -76.80
C ALA A 243 20.12 27.94 -76.61
N PRO A 244 18.78 27.99 -76.49
CA PRO A 244 18.08 29.25 -76.24
C PRO A 244 18.35 29.72 -74.80
N LYS A 245 18.89 30.93 -74.67
CA LYS A 245 19.07 31.61 -73.38
C LYS A 245 17.70 31.87 -72.72
N LYS A 246 17.54 31.41 -71.48
CA LYS A 246 16.60 31.95 -70.49
C LYS A 246 17.33 32.15 -69.17
#